data_AF-A0A377HTK7-F1
#
_entry.id   AF-A0A377HTK7-F1
#
_cell.length_a   1.000
_cell.length_b   1.000
_cell.length_c   1.000
_cell.angle_alpha   90.00
_cell.angle_beta   90.00
_cell.angle_gamma   90.00
#
_symmetry.space_group_name_H-M   'P 1'
#
loop_
_entity.id
_entity.type
_entity.pdbx_description
1 polymer ?
#
loop_
_entity_poly.entity_id
_entity_poly.type
_entity_poly.pdbx_seq_one_letter_code
_entity_poly.pdbx_strand_id
1 'polypeptide(L)'
;MKLLFGSEMENFLIWFRDYIRAKYQLELTIQDYHDEKRGWLMRGIFVEENHPILAQLEQEKTLFLQDPFNPRYQQAAWQAGDTKSIQYDKKTWQAILGISTSWLNQGKLTFFITALCTFIYLLQILGFNQDILSFVHYPADAGQQVEIWRYISHSLAHLSPLHFLFNLS
;
A
#
# COMPACT_ATOMS: atom_id res chain seq x y z
N MET A 1 22.17 -3.02 16.99
CA MET A 1 20.79 -3.57 17.03
C MET A 1 20.71 -4.70 16.02
N LYS A 2 20.00 -5.77 16.34
CA LYS A 2 19.80 -6.92 15.47
C LYS A 2 18.43 -6.82 14.76
N LEU A 3 18.42 -7.00 13.44
CA LEU A 3 17.19 -7.11 12.65
C LEU A 3 16.52 -8.46 12.94
N LEU A 4 15.25 -8.45 13.37
CA LEU A 4 14.44 -9.68 13.51
C LEU A 4 13.87 -10.10 12.16
N PHE A 5 13.12 -9.20 11.52
CA PHE A 5 12.64 -9.34 10.14
C PHE A 5 12.23 -7.97 9.57
N GLY A 6 12.18 -7.90 8.23
CA GLY A 6 11.62 -6.80 7.47
C GLY A 6 10.34 -7.22 6.75
N SER A 7 9.46 -6.26 6.49
CA SER A 7 8.25 -6.47 5.71
C SER A 7 7.86 -5.22 4.93
N GLU A 8 7.35 -5.42 3.72
CA GLU A 8 6.69 -4.37 2.93
C GLU A 8 5.31 -4.03 3.52
N MET A 9 4.71 -4.99 4.23
CA MET A 9 3.44 -4.79 4.93
C MET A 9 3.71 -4.19 6.30
N GLU A 10 3.54 -2.87 6.40
CA GLU A 10 3.73 -2.11 7.63
C GLU A 10 2.93 -2.70 8.82
N ASN A 11 1.69 -3.12 8.55
CA ASN A 11 0.81 -3.74 9.55
C ASN A 11 1.44 -4.95 10.23
N PHE A 12 2.25 -5.76 9.53
CA PHE A 12 2.90 -6.92 10.15
C PHE A 12 3.93 -6.50 11.19
N LEU A 13 4.63 -5.40 10.94
CA LEU A 13 5.59 -4.86 11.89
C LEU A 13 4.87 -4.30 13.12
N ILE A 14 3.77 -3.58 12.92
CA ILE A 14 2.91 -3.08 14.01
C ILE A 14 2.39 -4.23 14.87
N TRP A 15 1.76 -5.22 14.23
CA TRP A 15 1.13 -6.33 14.92
C TRP A 15 2.13 -7.15 15.74
N PHE A 16 3.29 -7.44 15.15
CA PHE A 16 4.33 -8.17 15.88
C PHE A 16 4.90 -7.35 17.04
N ARG A 17 5.23 -6.08 16.82
CA ARG A 17 5.71 -5.19 17.88
C ARG A 17 4.71 -5.12 19.03
N ASP A 18 3.45 -4.85 18.75
CA ASP A 18 2.43 -4.66 19.78
C ASP A 18 2.12 -5.97 20.51
N TYR A 19 2.18 -7.10 19.81
CA TYR A 19 2.10 -8.42 20.44
C TYR A 19 3.26 -8.67 21.41
N ILE A 20 4.50 -8.39 20.99
CA ILE A 20 5.67 -8.54 21.86
C ILE A 20 5.62 -7.56 23.04
N ARG A 21 5.19 -6.33 22.81
CA ARG A 21 4.97 -5.32 23.86
C ARG A 21 3.95 -5.82 24.88
N ALA A 22 2.81 -6.34 24.43
CA ALA A 22 1.77 -6.85 25.33
C ALA A 22 2.24 -8.08 26.12
N LYS A 23 3.00 -8.99 25.49
CA LYS A 23 3.40 -10.27 26.09
C LYS A 23 4.65 -10.18 26.98
N TYR A 24 5.65 -9.40 26.56
CA TYR A 24 6.96 -9.33 27.19
C TYR A 24 7.29 -7.96 27.79
N GLN A 25 6.40 -6.97 27.65
CA GLN A 25 6.64 -5.59 28.07
C GLN A 25 7.92 -5.00 27.46
N LEU A 26 8.28 -5.47 26.26
CA LEU A 26 9.46 -5.05 25.52
C LEU A 26 9.04 -4.15 24.35
N GLU A 27 9.64 -2.96 24.28
CA GLU A 27 9.50 -2.06 23.15
C GLU A 27 10.48 -2.45 22.04
N LEU A 28 9.94 -2.91 20.91
CA LEU A 28 10.73 -3.14 19.71
C LEU A 28 10.73 -1.90 18.84
N THR A 29 11.88 -1.57 18.25
CA THR A 29 12.01 -0.37 17.42
C THR A 29 11.78 -0.72 15.96
N ILE A 30 10.91 0.04 15.30
CA ILE A 30 10.66 -0.09 13.86
C ILE A 30 11.48 0.98 13.15
N GLN A 31 12.38 0.59 12.24
CA GLN A 31 13.27 1.50 11.52
C GLN A 31 13.38 1.12 10.05
N ASP A 32 13.70 2.09 9.21
CA ASP A 32 13.98 1.87 7.80
C ASP A 32 15.43 1.37 7.64
N TYR A 33 15.63 0.35 6.80
CA TYR A 33 16.92 -0.22 6.47
C TYR A 33 17.02 -0.52 4.98
N HIS A 34 18.23 -0.49 4.45
CA HIS A 34 18.48 -0.84 3.06
C HIS A 34 18.61 -2.34 2.92
N ASP A 35 17.69 -2.98 2.19
CA ASP A 35 17.76 -4.41 1.94
C ASP A 35 18.71 -4.69 0.77
N GLU A 36 19.89 -5.25 1.08
CA GLU A 36 20.93 -5.56 0.08
C GLU A 36 20.45 -6.50 -1.04
N LYS A 37 19.42 -7.32 -0.79
CA LYS A 37 18.89 -8.26 -1.79
C LYS A 37 17.87 -7.62 -2.71
N ARG A 38 17.10 -6.63 -2.23
CA ARG A 38 16.03 -5.98 -3.00
C ARG A 38 16.41 -4.61 -3.57
N GLY A 39 17.45 -3.96 -3.04
CA GLY A 39 17.96 -2.69 -3.55
C GLY A 39 17.05 -1.48 -3.29
N TRP A 40 16.10 -1.60 -2.35
CA TRP A 40 15.22 -0.51 -1.94
C TRP A 40 15.11 -0.42 -0.40
N LEU A 41 14.62 0.72 0.09
CA LEU A 41 14.35 0.95 1.51
C LEU A 41 13.19 0.07 1.96
N MET A 42 13.43 -0.71 3.02
CA MET A 42 12.42 -1.54 3.68
C MET A 42 12.34 -1.16 5.15
N ARG A 43 11.21 -1.48 5.78
CA ARG A 43 11.05 -1.28 7.21
C ARG A 43 11.23 -2.60 7.94
N GLY A 44 11.96 -2.56 9.05
CA GLY A 44 12.32 -3.72 9.85
C GLY A 44 12.11 -3.49 11.32
N ILE A 45 11.92 -4.60 12.04
CA ILE A 45 11.89 -4.62 13.50
C ILE A 45 13.28 -4.94 14.03
N PHE A 46 13.75 -4.09 14.94
CA PHE A 46 15.06 -4.18 15.57
C PHE A 46 14.94 -4.39 17.07
N VAL A 47 15.86 -5.20 17.60
CA VAL A 47 16.04 -5.45 19.02
C VAL A 47 17.52 -5.28 19.40
N GLU A 48 17.81 -5.02 20.67
CA GLU A 48 19.19 -5.04 21.16
C GLU A 48 19.81 -6.45 21.02
N GLU A 49 21.04 -6.51 20.54
CA GLU A 49 21.69 -7.76 20.14
C GLU A 49 21.96 -8.70 21.32
N ASN A 50 22.18 -8.15 22.52
CA ASN A 50 22.47 -8.90 23.74
C ASN A 50 21.24 -9.01 24.67
N HIS A 51 20.02 -8.86 24.15
CA HIS A 51 18.83 -8.95 25.00
C HIS A 51 18.62 -10.39 25.49
N PRO A 52 18.38 -10.64 26.80
CA PRO A 52 18.28 -11.99 27.37
C PRO A 52 17.13 -12.83 26.80
N ILE A 53 16.17 -12.22 26.10
CA ILE A 53 14.99 -12.89 25.51
C ILE A 53 15.08 -13.10 23.99
N LEU A 54 16.27 -12.90 23.41
CA LEU A 54 16.46 -12.97 21.95
C LEU A 54 16.02 -14.31 21.36
N ALA A 55 16.33 -15.42 22.04
CA ALA A 55 15.92 -16.76 21.60
C ALA A 55 14.39 -16.91 21.54
N GLN A 56 13.67 -16.37 22.53
CA GLN A 56 12.21 -16.36 22.54
C GLN A 56 11.65 -15.49 21.42
N LEU A 57 12.24 -14.32 21.16
CA LEU A 57 11.80 -13.44 20.07
C LEU A 57 11.96 -14.10 18.69
N GLU A 58 13.04 -14.83 18.47
CA GLU A 58 13.24 -15.58 17.21
C GLU A 58 12.20 -16.70 17.05
N GLN A 59 11.80 -17.35 18.15
CA GLN A 59 10.73 -18.35 18.14
C GLN A 59 9.37 -17.70 17.85
N GLU A 60 9.03 -16.61 18.53
CA GLU A 60 7.78 -15.86 18.29
C GLU A 60 7.72 -15.33 16.86
N LYS A 61 8.84 -14.82 16.34
CA LYS A 61 8.97 -14.42 14.94
C LYS A 61 8.62 -15.59 14.02
N THR A 62 9.17 -16.77 14.27
CA THR A 62 8.91 -17.95 13.45
C THR A 62 7.42 -18.31 13.46
N LEU A 63 6.78 -18.26 14.63
CA LEU A 63 5.33 -18.51 14.75
C LEU A 63 4.49 -17.42 14.06
N PHE A 64 4.92 -16.16 14.13
CA PHE A 64 4.27 -15.05 13.44
C PHE A 64 4.36 -15.20 11.92
N LEU A 65 5.52 -15.54 11.39
CA LEU A 65 5.71 -15.70 9.94
C LEU A 65 4.95 -16.90 9.37
N GLN A 66 4.60 -17.89 10.19
CA GLN A 66 3.76 -19.01 9.78
C GLN A 66 2.28 -18.63 9.64
N ASP A 67 1.75 -17.81 10.55
CA ASP A 67 0.35 -17.37 10.55
C ASP A 67 0.24 -15.88 10.97
N PRO A 68 0.64 -14.93 10.12
CA PRO A 68 0.69 -13.52 10.49
C PRO A 68 -0.71 -12.90 10.68
N PHE A 69 -1.75 -13.56 10.15
CA PHE A 69 -3.14 -13.11 10.26
C PHE A 69 -3.87 -13.68 11.47
N ASN A 70 -3.16 -14.40 12.37
CA ASN A 70 -3.76 -14.87 13.59
C ASN A 70 -4.41 -13.72 14.38
N PRO A 71 -5.67 -13.84 14.82
CA PRO A 71 -6.40 -12.75 15.48
C PRO A 71 -5.68 -12.16 16.69
N ARG A 72 -4.83 -12.95 17.38
CA ARG A 72 -4.07 -12.49 18.55
C ARG A 72 -3.17 -11.29 18.27
N TYR A 73 -2.58 -11.22 17.07
CA TYR A 73 -1.63 -10.15 16.74
C TYR A 73 -2.36 -8.85 16.40
N GLN A 74 -3.47 -8.95 15.65
CA GLN A 74 -4.34 -7.81 15.38
C GLN A 74 -4.97 -7.29 16.68
N GLN A 75 -5.49 -8.17 17.54
CA GLN A 75 -6.07 -7.79 18.82
C GLN A 75 -5.07 -7.06 19.71
N ALA A 76 -3.82 -7.53 19.79
CA ALA A 76 -2.78 -6.84 20.54
C ALA A 76 -2.51 -5.42 20.02
N ALA A 77 -2.44 -5.25 18.70
CA ALA A 77 -2.28 -3.92 18.09
C ALA A 77 -3.49 -3.02 18.32
N TRP A 78 -4.71 -3.55 18.19
CA TRP A 78 -5.95 -2.83 18.48
C TRP A 78 -6.03 -2.39 19.95
N GLN A 79 -5.62 -3.24 20.89
CA GLN A 79 -5.60 -2.91 22.32
C GLN A 79 -4.51 -1.89 22.68
N ALA A 80 -3.34 -1.98 22.04
CA ALA A 80 -2.26 -1.01 22.25
C ALA A 80 -2.65 0.38 21.76
N GLY A 81 -3.41 0.49 20.67
CA GLY A 81 -3.91 1.75 20.13
C GLY A 81 -2.80 2.73 19.73
N ASP A 82 -1.59 2.24 19.48
CA ASP A 82 -0.42 3.06 19.25
C ASP A 82 -0.39 3.56 17.79
N THR A 83 -0.74 4.83 17.64
CA THR A 83 -0.77 5.56 16.37
C THR A 83 0.43 6.49 16.17
N LYS A 84 1.36 6.54 17.13
CA LYS A 84 2.43 7.57 17.17
C LYS A 84 3.82 7.02 16.86
N SER A 85 4.04 5.74 17.12
CA SER A 85 5.34 5.08 16.93
C SER A 85 5.74 4.88 15.47
N ILE A 86 4.79 5.04 14.55
CA ILE A 86 5.10 5.18 13.14
C ILE A 86 5.00 6.67 12.81
N GLN A 87 6.16 7.31 12.76
CA GLN A 87 6.25 8.63 12.19
C GLN A 87 5.99 8.49 10.68
N TYR A 88 4.74 8.65 10.29
CA TYR A 88 4.43 9.00 8.91
C TYR A 88 5.08 10.35 8.67
N ASP A 89 6.12 10.37 7.83
CA ASP A 89 6.64 11.63 7.32
C ASP A 89 5.43 12.38 6.75
N LYS A 90 5.18 13.58 7.27
CA LYS A 90 3.96 14.32 6.97
C LYS A 90 3.96 14.53 5.47
N LYS A 91 3.13 13.76 4.74
CA LYS A 91 3.03 13.81 3.28
C LYS A 91 2.99 15.26 2.86
N THR A 92 4.12 15.74 2.31
CA THR A 92 4.21 17.08 1.75
C THR A 92 3.12 17.21 0.69
N TRP A 93 2.55 18.40 0.50
CA TRP A 93 1.55 18.66 -0.55
C TRP A 93 1.93 18.12 -1.94
N GLN A 94 3.23 17.96 -2.21
CA GLN A 94 3.79 17.31 -3.40
C GLN A 94 3.37 15.84 -3.57
N ALA A 95 3.23 15.08 -2.48
CA ALA A 95 2.73 13.70 -2.49
C ALA A 95 1.22 13.62 -2.75
N ILE A 96 0.46 14.64 -2.35
CA ILE A 96 -0.99 14.77 -2.65
C ILE A 96 -1.22 15.09 -4.13
N LEU A 97 -0.33 15.87 -4.73
CA LEU A 97 -0.34 16.17 -6.16
C LEU A 97 0.20 15.04 -7.04
N GLY A 98 0.59 13.90 -6.45
CA GLY A 98 1.13 12.77 -7.19
C GLY A 98 2.47 13.06 -7.86
N ILE A 99 3.24 14.06 -7.42
CA ILE A 99 4.59 14.31 -7.94
C ILE A 99 5.59 13.80 -6.91
N SER A 100 5.63 12.48 -6.73
CA SER A 100 6.68 11.82 -5.96
C SER A 100 7.58 11.03 -6.91
N THR A 101 8.87 10.99 -6.63
CA THR A 101 9.84 10.16 -7.37
C THR A 101 9.57 8.64 -7.22
N SER A 102 8.61 8.26 -6.36
CA SER A 102 8.17 6.88 -6.14
C SER A 102 7.30 6.30 -7.26
N TRP A 103 6.91 7.07 -8.27
CA TRP A 103 6.20 6.54 -9.45
C TRP A 103 7.03 5.50 -10.21
N LEU A 104 8.35 5.58 -10.10
CA LEU A 104 9.29 4.59 -10.66
C LEU A 104 9.27 3.25 -9.92
N ASN A 105 8.79 3.22 -8.66
CA ASN A 105 8.65 2.00 -7.86
C ASN A 105 7.24 1.39 -7.93
N GLN A 106 6.28 2.07 -8.57
CA GLN A 106 4.96 1.47 -8.80
C GLN A 106 5.07 0.35 -9.83
N GLY A 107 4.29 -0.72 -9.68
CA GLY A 107 4.25 -1.80 -10.65
C GLY A 107 4.00 -1.25 -12.06
N LYS A 108 4.71 -1.76 -13.07
CA LYS A 108 4.62 -1.28 -14.47
C LYS A 108 3.17 -1.18 -14.98
N LEU A 109 2.31 -2.08 -14.53
CA LEU A 109 0.88 -2.08 -14.83
C LEU A 109 0.13 -0.89 -14.23
N THR A 110 0.38 -0.59 -12.95
CA THR A 110 -0.25 0.56 -12.27
C THR A 110 0.13 1.85 -12.97
N PHE A 111 1.42 2.05 -13.26
CA PHE A 111 1.87 3.22 -13.99
C PHE A 111 1.18 3.35 -15.35
N PHE A 112 1.08 2.25 -16.11
CA PHE A 112 0.42 2.24 -17.40
C PHE A 112 -1.06 2.62 -17.31
N ILE A 113 -1.81 2.05 -16.36
CA ILE A 113 -3.24 2.34 -16.17
C ILE A 113 -3.43 3.79 -15.73
N THR A 114 -2.64 4.28 -14.78
CA THR A 114 -2.70 5.68 -14.31
C THR A 114 -2.42 6.66 -15.45
N ALA A 115 -1.40 6.39 -16.27
CA ALA A 115 -1.10 7.20 -17.45
C ALA A 115 -2.23 7.17 -18.48
N LEU A 116 -2.83 6.00 -18.73
CA LEU A 116 -3.95 5.83 -19.65
C LEU A 116 -5.20 6.61 -19.20
N CYS A 117 -5.59 6.47 -17.93
CA CYS A 117 -6.72 7.22 -17.35
C CYS A 117 -6.47 8.74 -17.40
N THR A 118 -5.24 9.17 -17.11
CA THR A 118 -4.84 10.59 -17.20
C THR A 118 -4.98 11.12 -18.63
N PHE A 119 -4.50 10.36 -19.61
CA PHE A 119 -4.60 10.73 -21.03
C PHE A 119 -6.06 10.85 -21.49
N ILE A 120 -6.90 9.86 -21.17
CA ILE A 120 -8.33 9.87 -21.50
C ILE A 120 -9.02 11.08 -20.85
N TYR A 121 -8.75 11.34 -19.57
CA TYR A 121 -9.35 12.45 -18.85
C TYR A 121 -8.96 13.83 -19.44
N LEU A 122 -7.71 13.99 -19.87
CA LEU A 122 -7.28 15.21 -20.58
C LEU A 122 -8.06 15.39 -21.89
N LEU A 123 -8.28 14.33 -22.68
CA LEU A 123 -9.09 14.40 -23.89
C LEU A 123 -10.56 14.75 -23.59
N GLN A 124 -11.13 14.26 -22.49
CA GLN A 124 -12.48 14.63 -22.05
C GLN A 124 -12.57 16.14 -21.77
N ILE A 125 -11.56 16.72 -21.11
CA ILE A 125 -11.50 18.17 -20.82
C ILE A 125 -11.28 18.99 -22.10
N LEU A 126 -10.56 18.46 -23.09
CA LEU A 126 -10.32 19.13 -24.38
C LEU A 126 -11.53 19.14 -25.34
N GLY A 127 -12.66 18.53 -24.94
CA GLY A 127 -13.92 18.58 -25.69
C GLY A 127 -14.38 17.24 -26.28
N PHE A 128 -13.59 16.18 -26.18
CA PHE A 128 -13.95 14.84 -26.71
C PHE A 128 -14.81 14.00 -25.76
N ASN A 129 -15.40 14.62 -24.74
CA ASN A 129 -16.10 13.90 -23.67
C ASN A 129 -17.23 13.01 -24.21
N GLN A 130 -18.06 13.52 -25.13
CA GLN A 130 -19.19 12.75 -25.66
C GLN A 130 -18.74 11.55 -26.50
N ASP A 131 -17.75 11.73 -27.36
CA ASP A 131 -17.21 10.65 -28.20
C ASP A 131 -16.58 9.55 -27.35
N ILE A 132 -15.80 9.95 -26.33
CA ILE A 132 -15.19 9.02 -25.39
C ILE A 132 -16.26 8.24 -24.62
N LEU A 133 -17.25 8.93 -24.03
CA LEU A 133 -18.32 8.27 -23.30
C LEU A 133 -19.15 7.35 -24.20
N SER A 134 -19.43 7.76 -25.44
CA SER A 134 -20.12 6.93 -26.44
C SER A 134 -19.33 5.66 -26.78
N PHE A 135 -18.00 5.71 -26.76
CA PHE A 135 -17.15 4.58 -27.09
C PHE A 135 -16.94 3.62 -25.90
N VAL A 136 -16.84 4.16 -24.68
CA VAL A 136 -16.44 3.39 -23.49
C VAL A 136 -17.59 2.99 -22.57
N HIS A 137 -18.81 3.48 -22.79
CA HIS A 137 -19.94 3.10 -21.93
C HIS A 137 -20.21 1.59 -21.98
N TYR A 138 -20.76 1.08 -20.87
CA TYR A 138 -21.22 -0.30 -20.75
C TYR A 138 -22.28 -0.64 -21.82
N PRO A 139 -22.32 -1.85 -22.39
CA PRO A 139 -23.29 -2.20 -23.43
C PRO A 139 -24.73 -1.86 -23.04
N ALA A 140 -25.37 -1.01 -23.85
CA ALA A 140 -26.76 -0.59 -23.66
C ALA A 140 -27.72 -1.36 -24.58
N ASP A 141 -27.24 -1.80 -25.74
CA ASP A 141 -28.04 -2.47 -26.77
C ASP A 141 -27.53 -3.88 -27.08
N ALA A 142 -28.41 -4.71 -27.68
CA ALA A 142 -28.08 -6.08 -28.08
C ALA A 142 -26.89 -6.15 -29.06
N GLY A 143 -26.76 -5.16 -29.96
CA GLY A 143 -25.64 -5.07 -30.90
C GLY A 143 -24.30 -4.73 -30.24
N GLN A 144 -24.30 -4.18 -29.02
CA GLN A 144 -23.09 -3.80 -28.29
C GLN A 144 -22.59 -4.90 -27.36
N GLN A 145 -23.34 -6.00 -27.18
CA GLN A 145 -22.93 -7.13 -26.34
C GLN A 145 -21.68 -7.84 -26.87
N VAL A 146 -21.42 -7.75 -28.19
CA VAL A 146 -20.21 -8.31 -28.82
C VAL A 146 -18.99 -7.39 -28.68
N GLU A 147 -19.19 -6.15 -28.24
CA GLU A 147 -18.13 -5.15 -28.06
C GLU A 147 -17.44 -5.36 -26.70
N ILE A 148 -16.64 -6.43 -26.61
CA ILE A 148 -16.10 -6.95 -25.34
C ILE A 148 -15.30 -5.89 -24.54
N TRP A 149 -14.68 -4.93 -25.21
CA TRP A 149 -13.96 -3.84 -24.53
C TRP A 149 -14.87 -2.97 -23.65
N ARG A 150 -16.17 -2.88 -23.95
CA ARG A 150 -17.14 -2.07 -23.20
C ARG A 150 -17.39 -2.59 -21.79
N TYR A 151 -17.12 -3.86 -21.50
CA TYR A 151 -17.28 -4.41 -20.15
C TYR A 151 -16.19 -3.95 -19.16
N ILE A 152 -15.12 -3.30 -19.65
CA ILE A 152 -14.01 -2.83 -18.81
C ILE A 152 -13.74 -1.34 -19.05
N SER A 153 -13.81 -0.87 -20.30
CA SER A 153 -13.40 0.49 -20.70
C SER A 153 -14.17 1.61 -19.99
N HIS A 154 -15.40 1.36 -19.50
CA HIS A 154 -16.15 2.34 -18.71
C HIS A 154 -15.42 2.76 -17.42
N SER A 155 -14.51 1.93 -16.89
CA SER A 155 -13.69 2.25 -15.72
C SER A 155 -12.59 3.28 -16.01
N LEU A 156 -12.26 3.52 -17.28
CA LEU A 156 -11.19 4.43 -17.68
C LEU A 156 -11.65 5.90 -17.80
N ALA A 157 -12.95 6.13 -18.02
CA ALA A 157 -13.51 7.48 -18.14
C ALA A 157 -13.93 8.07 -16.79
N HIS A 158 -13.68 9.35 -16.57
CA HIS A 158 -13.96 10.03 -15.30
C HIS A 158 -14.83 11.27 -15.54
N LEU A 159 -15.85 11.47 -14.69
CA LEU A 159 -16.87 12.52 -14.89
C LEU A 159 -16.58 13.82 -14.15
N SER A 160 -15.65 13.82 -13.19
CA SER A 160 -15.30 15.00 -12.40
C SER A 160 -13.83 14.98 -11.97
N PRO A 161 -13.23 16.16 -11.70
CA PRO A 161 -11.86 16.22 -11.21
C PRO A 161 -11.67 15.48 -9.88
N LEU A 162 -12.65 15.55 -8.98
CA LEU A 162 -12.58 14.85 -7.69
C LEU A 162 -12.63 13.33 -7.87
N HIS A 163 -13.51 12.81 -8.72
CA HIS A 163 -13.58 11.38 -9.01
C HIS A 163 -12.27 10.86 -9.62
N PHE A 164 -11.67 11.64 -10.52
CA PHE A 164 -10.37 11.34 -11.10
C PHE A 164 -9.26 11.29 -10.03
N LEU A 165 -9.17 12.33 -9.19
CA LEU A 165 -8.12 12.41 -8.18
C LEU A 165 -8.21 11.29 -7.14
N PHE A 166 -9.40 10.97 -6.62
CA PHE A 166 -9.54 9.93 -5.60
C PHE A 166 -9.33 8.50 -6.13
N ASN A 167 -9.60 8.25 -7.42
CA ASN A 167 -9.37 6.92 -8.01
C ASN A 167 -7.89 6.68 -8.35
N LEU A 168 -7.10 7.73 -8.57
CA LEU A 168 -5.70 7.66 -8.97
C LEU A 168 -4.72 8.01 -7.84
N SER A 169 -5.21 8.38 -6.64
CA SER A 169 -4.40 8.76 -5.46
C SER A 169 -3.79 7.60 -4.69
#